data_AF-A0A382XI50-F1
#
_entry.id   AF-A0A382XI50-F1
#
_cell.length_a   1.000
_cell.length_b   1.000
_cell.length_c   1.000
_cell.angle_alpha   90.00
_cell.angle_beta   90.00
_cell.angle_gamma   90.00
#
_symmetry.space_group_name_H-M   'P 1'
#
loop_
_entity.id
_entity.type
_entity.pdbx_description
1 polymer ?
#
loop_
_entity_poly.entity_id
_entity_poly.type
_entity_poly.pdbx_seq_one_letter_code
_entity_poly.pdbx_strand_id
1 'polypeptide(L)'
;MPVYTTESFSTYKAEFSATLIQVDAMLLSDIFEVEVEFGWLTTDYAKSNAAFLKIKFFIESVIHQSVFTWPGAKINMTNITNKVVMLPHPPANDVIAMVLHSKLNAIVSKFIDIVSVKVGSKVRDPI
;
A
#
# COMPACT_ATOMS: atom_id res chain seq x y z
N MET A 1 24.82 6.69 14.10
CA MET A 1 23.37 6.74 13.82
C MET A 1 22.64 6.69 15.15
N PRO A 2 21.57 7.46 15.40
CA PRO A 2 20.84 7.34 16.65
C PRO A 2 20.20 5.95 16.70
N VAL A 3 20.43 5.22 17.79
CA VAL A 3 19.78 3.93 18.05
C VAL A 3 18.39 4.26 18.57
N TYR A 4 17.39 4.18 17.71
CA TYR A 4 16.00 4.25 18.12
C TYR A 4 15.61 2.88 18.69
N THR A 5 15.40 2.80 20.00
CA THR A 5 14.83 1.61 20.63
C THR A 5 13.33 1.62 20.37
N THR A 6 12.84 0.66 19.58
CA THR A 6 11.42 0.45 19.32
C THR A 6 10.74 0.01 20.62
N GLU A 7 10.01 0.91 21.28
CA GLU A 7 9.46 0.65 22.63
C GLU A 7 8.17 -0.20 22.60
N SER A 8 7.49 -0.28 21.45
CA SER A 8 6.28 -1.09 21.26
C SER A 8 5.99 -1.33 19.78
N PHE A 9 5.32 -2.45 19.49
CA PHE A 9 4.85 -2.83 18.15
C PHE A 9 3.32 -2.79 18.09
N SER A 10 2.80 -2.52 16.90
CA SER A 10 1.36 -2.49 16.64
C SER A 10 1.07 -3.05 15.25
N THR A 11 -0.14 -3.57 15.09
CA THR A 11 -0.63 -4.12 13.83
C THR A 11 -1.88 -3.37 13.41
N TYR A 12 -1.91 -2.96 12.15
CA TYR A 12 -3.06 -2.31 11.52
C TYR A 12 -3.50 -3.12 10.30
N LYS A 13 -4.80 -3.36 10.20
CA LYS A 13 -5.42 -4.09 9.09
C LYS A 13 -6.37 -3.16 8.35
N ALA A 14 -6.31 -3.19 7.03
CA ALA A 14 -7.14 -2.38 6.16
C ALA A 14 -7.45 -3.11 4.86
N GLU A 15 -8.42 -2.59 4.12
CA GLU A 15 -8.76 -3.10 2.80
C GLU A 15 -8.83 -1.94 1.80
N PHE A 16 -8.40 -2.20 0.56
CA PHE A 16 -8.59 -1.26 -0.54
C PHE A 16 -8.95 -2.00 -1.81
N SER A 17 -9.73 -1.36 -2.68
CA SER A 17 -10.05 -1.90 -4.00
C SER A 17 -9.13 -1.28 -5.04
N ALA A 18 -8.60 -2.09 -5.96
CA ALA A 18 -7.85 -1.59 -7.10
C ALA A 18 -8.06 -2.46 -8.34
N THR A 19 -7.90 -1.83 -9.51
CA THR A 19 -7.93 -2.53 -10.79
C THR A 19 -6.52 -2.80 -11.27
N LEU A 20 -6.19 -4.05 -11.59
CA LEU A 20 -4.90 -4.46 -12.10
C LEU A 20 -4.90 -4.47 -13.63
N ILE A 21 -3.81 -3.98 -14.22
CA ILE A 21 -3.55 -4.08 -15.66
C ILE A 21 -2.13 -4.60 -15.87
N GLN A 22 -2.02 -5.83 -16.40
CA GLN A 22 -0.77 -6.59 -16.47
C GLN A 22 -0.18 -6.69 -17.88
N VAL A 23 -0.85 -7.28 -18.86
CA VAL A 23 -0.19 -7.56 -20.17
C VAL A 23 -1.17 -7.54 -21.32
N ASP A 24 -2.31 -8.21 -21.15
CA ASP A 24 -3.44 -8.16 -22.06
C ASP A 24 -4.47 -7.14 -21.58
N ALA A 25 -5.41 -6.72 -22.45
CA ALA A 25 -6.47 -5.77 -22.15
C ALA A 25 -7.54 -6.32 -21.16
N MET A 26 -7.14 -7.13 -20.18
CA MET A 26 -7.98 -7.59 -19.09
C MET A 26 -7.86 -6.64 -17.91
N LEU A 27 -9.00 -6.10 -17.50
CA LEU A 27 -9.15 -5.31 -16.28
C LEU A 27 -9.60 -6.27 -15.17
N LEU A 28 -8.72 -6.50 -14.21
CA LEU A 28 -9.03 -7.34 -13.04
C LEU A 28 -9.25 -6.42 -11.84
N SER A 29 -10.49 -6.27 -11.40
CA SER A 29 -10.79 -5.55 -10.17
C SER A 29 -10.72 -6.51 -9.00
N ASP A 30 -9.97 -6.13 -7.96
CA ASP A 30 -9.81 -6.95 -6.76
C ASP A 30 -9.93 -6.10 -5.50
N ILE A 31 -10.23 -6.77 -4.38
CA ILE A 31 -10.19 -6.20 -3.04
C ILE A 31 -8.96 -6.78 -2.35
N PHE A 32 -8.02 -5.90 -2.04
CA PHE A 32 -6.78 -6.24 -1.36
C PHE A 32 -6.95 -6.07 0.14
N GLU A 33 -6.56 -7.09 0.90
CA GLU A 33 -6.37 -7.01 2.34
C GLU A 33 -4.90 -6.64 2.62
N VAL A 34 -4.69 -5.63 3.47
CA VAL A 34 -3.36 -5.19 3.87
C VAL A 34 -3.23 -5.31 5.38
N GLU A 35 -2.17 -5.97 5.83
CA GLU A 35 -1.73 -5.98 7.21
C GLU A 35 -0.38 -5.27 7.30
N VAL A 36 -0.31 -4.24 8.15
CA VAL A 36 0.90 -3.44 8.39
C VAL A 36 1.31 -3.64 9.84
N GLU A 37 2.49 -4.19 10.06
CA GLU A 37 3.14 -4.24 11.37
C GLU A 37 4.18 -3.13 11.46
N PHE A 38 4.15 -2.37 12.55
CA PHE A 38 5.02 -1.22 12.70
C PHE A 38 5.40 -0.97 14.16
N GLY A 39 6.56 -0.36 14.33
CA GLY A 39 7.12 0.03 15.61
C GLY A 39 7.05 1.53 15.83
N TRP A 40 6.80 1.96 17.07
CA TRP A 40 6.79 3.37 17.43
C TRP A 40 8.21 3.84 17.75
N LEU A 41 8.65 4.94 17.13
CA LEU A 41 10.01 5.49 17.28
C LEU A 41 10.06 6.77 18.14
N THR A 42 8.90 7.27 18.59
CA THR A 42 8.82 8.48 19.41
C THR A 42 7.75 8.39 20.48
N THR A 43 8.01 9.01 21.62
CA THR A 43 7.08 9.16 22.75
C THR A 43 6.12 10.34 22.59
N ASP A 44 6.31 11.17 21.54
CA ASP A 44 5.37 12.24 21.19
C ASP A 44 4.11 11.64 20.54
N TYR A 45 3.09 11.40 21.36
CA TYR A 45 1.83 10.79 20.93
C TYR A 45 1.13 11.54 19.81
N ALA A 46 1.24 12.88 19.76
CA ALA A 46 0.59 13.67 18.71
C ALA A 46 1.26 13.42 17.36
N LYS A 47 2.60 13.38 17.31
CA LYS A 47 3.35 13.08 16.07
C LYS A 47 3.21 11.64 15.64
N SER A 48 3.24 10.69 16.59
CA SER A 48 2.99 9.27 16.33
C SER A 48 1.61 9.05 15.72
N ASN A 49 0.57 9.63 16.33
CA ASN A 49 -0.79 9.51 15.81
C ASN A 49 -0.94 10.17 14.42
N ALA A 50 -0.34 11.34 14.21
CA ALA A 50 -0.35 11.98 12.88
C ALA A 50 0.36 11.13 11.82
N ALA A 51 1.45 10.44 12.15
CA ALA A 51 2.13 9.51 11.25
C ALA A 51 1.24 8.29 10.94
N PHE A 52 0.60 7.70 11.95
CA PHE A 52 -0.33 6.60 11.77
C PHE A 52 -1.53 6.99 10.89
N LEU A 53 -2.12 8.17 11.10
CA LEU A 53 -3.22 8.67 10.28
C LEU A 53 -2.83 8.84 8.80
N LYS A 54 -1.56 9.10 8.49
CA LYS A 54 -1.07 9.11 7.10
C LYS A 54 -1.09 7.71 6.47
N ILE A 55 -0.72 6.66 7.22
CA ILE A 55 -0.83 5.27 6.77
C ILE A 55 -2.29 4.98 6.41
N LYS A 56 -3.20 5.24 7.36
CA LYS A 56 -4.63 5.01 7.20
C LYS A 56 -5.19 5.74 5.99
N PHE A 57 -4.96 7.05 5.90
CA PHE A 57 -5.44 7.87 4.79
C PHE A 57 -4.86 7.41 3.45
N PHE A 58 -3.57 7.02 3.41
CA PHE A 58 -2.96 6.55 2.17
C PHE A 58 -3.64 5.26 1.66
N ILE A 59 -3.84 4.27 2.53
CA ILE A 59 -4.42 2.98 2.15
C ILE A 59 -5.92 3.12 1.85
N GLU A 60 -6.68 3.73 2.76
CA GLU A 60 -8.15 3.73 2.68
C GLU A 60 -8.70 4.81 1.74
N SER A 61 -7.93 5.86 1.42
CA SER A 61 -8.44 6.98 0.61
C SER A 61 -7.62 7.23 -0.65
N VAL A 62 -6.28 7.16 -0.57
CA VAL A 62 -5.43 7.59 -1.71
C VAL A 62 -5.28 6.51 -2.78
N ILE A 63 -5.13 5.26 -2.38
CA ILE A 63 -4.99 4.12 -3.32
C ILE A 63 -6.30 3.36 -3.53
N HIS A 64 -7.33 3.67 -2.75
CA HIS A 64 -8.66 3.10 -2.95
C HIS A 64 -9.21 3.51 -4.33
N GLN A 65 -9.77 2.55 -5.06
CA GLN A 65 -10.25 2.71 -6.45
C GLN A 65 -9.17 3.19 -7.44
N SER A 66 -7.90 2.87 -7.17
CA SER A 66 -6.81 3.17 -8.10
C SER A 66 -6.60 2.06 -9.14
N VAL A 67 -5.84 2.38 -10.17
CA VAL A 67 -5.43 1.45 -11.23
C VAL A 67 -3.95 1.15 -11.08
N PHE A 68 -3.61 -0.11 -10.84
CA PHE A 68 -2.24 -0.57 -10.71
C PHE A 68 -1.75 -1.14 -12.03
N THR A 69 -0.60 -0.65 -12.49
CA THR A 69 0.02 -1.11 -13.72
C THR A 69 1.53 -0.95 -13.69
N TRP A 70 2.24 -1.23 -14.78
CA TRP A 70 3.69 -1.16 -14.88
C TRP A 70 4.10 -0.71 -16.30
N PRO A 71 5.35 -0.23 -16.50
CA PRO A 71 5.78 0.37 -17.75
C PRO A 71 5.65 -0.50 -19.01
N GLY A 72 5.66 -1.83 -18.87
CA GLY A 72 5.53 -2.75 -19.99
C GLY A 72 4.09 -3.13 -20.37
N ALA A 73 3.09 -2.67 -19.61
CA ALA A 73 1.70 -2.88 -19.96
C ALA A 73 1.31 -1.98 -21.15
N LYS A 74 0.80 -2.56 -22.23
CA LYS A 74 0.35 -1.82 -23.42
C LYS A 74 -1.03 -1.21 -23.17
N ILE A 75 -1.09 -0.08 -22.47
CA ILE A 75 -2.35 0.54 -22.04
C ILE A 75 -2.52 1.91 -22.66
N ASN A 76 -3.70 2.16 -23.20
CA ASN A 76 -4.12 3.51 -23.54
C ASN A 76 -4.71 4.21 -22.30
N MET A 77 -3.97 5.16 -21.73
CA MET A 77 -4.36 5.86 -20.50
C MET A 77 -5.31 7.04 -20.75
N THR A 78 -5.65 7.35 -22.00
CA THR A 78 -6.41 8.57 -22.35
C THR A 78 -7.80 8.64 -21.72
N ASN A 79 -8.40 7.48 -21.37
CA ASN A 79 -9.75 7.40 -20.81
C ASN A 79 -9.79 6.92 -19.34
N ILE A 80 -8.64 6.85 -18.66
CA ILE A 80 -8.60 6.43 -17.25
C ILE A 80 -8.68 7.68 -16.36
N THR A 81 -9.82 7.87 -15.70
CA THR A 81 -10.03 8.96 -14.73
C THR A 81 -9.53 8.61 -13.32
N ASN A 82 -9.37 7.32 -13.04
CA ASN A 82 -8.86 6.82 -11.78
C ASN A 82 -7.39 7.16 -11.60
N LYS A 83 -6.95 7.18 -10.34
CA LYS A 83 -5.54 7.37 -10.02
C LYS A 83 -4.74 6.19 -10.54
N VAL A 84 -3.79 6.44 -11.44
CA VAL A 84 -2.88 5.40 -11.95
C VAL A 84 -1.66 5.31 -11.04
N VAL A 85 -1.36 4.11 -10.56
CA VAL A 85 -0.16 3.77 -9.80
C VAL A 85 0.71 2.87 -10.66
N MET A 86 1.85 3.42 -11.06
CA MET A 86 2.88 2.72 -11.82
C MET A 86 3.80 1.96 -10.87
N LEU A 87 3.71 0.65 -10.87
CA LEU A 87 4.58 -0.28 -10.17
C LEU A 87 5.82 -0.60 -11.01
N PRO A 88 6.95 -0.98 -10.36
CA PRO A 88 8.19 -1.29 -11.07
C PRO A 88 8.12 -2.60 -11.89
N HIS A 89 7.23 -3.50 -11.50
CA HIS A 89 7.00 -4.81 -12.11
C HIS A 89 5.48 -5.07 -12.22
N PRO A 90 5.05 -6.10 -12.98
CA PRO A 90 3.64 -6.45 -13.07
C PRO A 90 2.97 -6.54 -11.68
N PRO A 91 1.72 -6.04 -11.52
CA PRO A 91 1.04 -5.99 -10.23
C PRO A 91 0.70 -7.40 -9.72
N ALA A 92 1.64 -7.98 -8.99
CA ALA A 92 1.47 -9.16 -8.16
C ALA A 92 1.48 -8.75 -6.68
N ASN A 93 0.91 -9.58 -5.80
CA ASN A 93 0.71 -9.23 -4.39
C ASN A 93 2.02 -8.93 -3.64
N ASP A 94 3.08 -9.65 -3.96
CA ASP A 94 4.44 -9.42 -3.45
C ASP A 94 5.01 -8.07 -3.92
N VAL A 95 4.84 -7.72 -5.20
CA VAL A 95 5.25 -6.41 -5.75
C VAL A 95 4.49 -5.28 -5.06
N ILE A 96 3.17 -5.44 -4.88
CA ILE A 96 2.34 -4.46 -4.17
C ILE A 96 2.80 -4.33 -2.72
N ALA A 97 3.05 -5.44 -2.02
CA ALA A 97 3.54 -5.43 -0.64
C ALA A 97 4.89 -4.71 -0.51
N MET A 98 5.85 -4.97 -1.41
CA MET A 98 7.15 -4.29 -1.43
C MET A 98 7.01 -2.78 -1.66
N VAL A 99 6.17 -2.37 -2.61
CA VAL A 99 5.93 -0.95 -2.90
C VAL A 99 5.23 -0.26 -1.73
N LEU A 100 4.22 -0.88 -1.14
CA LEU A 100 3.55 -0.37 0.05
C LEU A 100 4.53 -0.24 1.22
N HIS A 101 5.35 -1.26 1.49
CA HIS A 101 6.36 -1.21 2.54
C HIS A 101 7.30 -0.01 2.37
N SER A 102 7.84 0.18 1.16
CA SER A 102 8.72 1.32 0.87
C SER A 102 7.98 2.66 1.00
N LYS A 103 6.77 2.76 0.45
CA LYS A 103 5.98 3.98 0.44
C LYS A 103 5.52 4.39 1.84
N LEU A 104 5.06 3.43 2.64
CA LEU A 104 4.60 3.66 4.01
C LEU A 104 5.75 4.19 4.88
N ASN A 105 6.93 3.57 4.81
CA ASN A 105 8.14 4.08 5.49
C ASN A 105 8.44 5.54 5.08
N ALA A 106 8.34 5.86 3.79
CA ALA A 106 8.60 7.22 3.31
C ALA A 106 7.60 8.28 3.87
N ILE A 107 6.32 7.93 4.05
CA ILE A 107 5.30 8.90 4.51
C ILE A 107 5.26 9.08 6.03
N VAL A 108 5.64 8.06 6.80
CA VAL A 108 5.68 8.11 8.27
C VAL A 108 6.96 8.71 8.83
N SER A 109 7.99 8.84 7.98
CA SER A 109 9.25 9.50 8.31
C SER A 109 9.95 8.83 9.51
N LYS A 110 10.29 9.59 10.57
CA LYS A 110 11.08 9.11 11.72
C LYS A 110 10.24 8.80 12.96
N PHE A 111 8.92 8.72 12.82
CA PHE A 111 7.99 8.56 13.95
C PHE A 111 7.49 7.12 14.11
N ILE A 112 7.43 6.39 12.99
CA ILE A 112 7.04 4.99 12.91
C ILE A 112 8.05 4.30 12.01
N ASP A 113 8.40 3.07 12.34
CA ASP A 113 9.16 2.15 11.48
C ASP A 113 8.23 1.06 10.98
N ILE A 114 8.07 0.90 9.66
CA ILE A 114 7.25 -0.19 9.12
C ILE A 114 8.13 -1.43 9.08
N VAL A 115 7.72 -2.45 9.83
CA VAL A 115 8.48 -3.70 10.03
C VAL A 115 8.08 -4.74 9.00
N SER A 116 6.78 -4.87 8.73
CA SER A 116 6.27 -5.80 7.73
C SER A 116 4.99 -5.29 7.10
N VAL A 117 4.79 -5.67 5.82
CA VAL A 117 3.54 -5.46 5.09
C VAL A 117 3.17 -6.77 4.42
N LYS A 118 1.93 -7.23 4.65
CA LYS A 118 1.34 -8.40 4.00
C LYS A 118 0.18 -7.94 3.14
N VAL A 119 0.08 -8.48 1.93
CA VAL A 119 -1.01 -8.19 0.98
C VAL A 119 -1.66 -9.50 0.57
N GLY A 120 -2.97 -9.60 0.79
CA GLY A 120 -3.82 -10.68 0.30
C GLY A 120 -4.80 -10.16 -0.74
N SER A 121 -5.27 -11.07 -1.60
CA SER A 121 -6.35 -10.82 -2.57
C SER A 121 -7.60 -11.57 -2.14
N LYS A 122 -8.75 -10.90 -2.14
CA LYS A 122 -10.06 -11.55 -2.10
C LYS A 122 -10.56 -11.78 -3.52
N VAL A 123 -9.83 -12.55 -4.33
CA VAL A 123 -10.41 -13.04 -5.59
C VAL A 123 -11.60 -13.92 -5.20
N ARG A 124 -12.82 -13.47 -5.52
CA ARG A 124 -13.99 -14.34 -5.51
C ARG A 124 -13.74 -15.42 -6.56
N ASP A 125 -13.70 -16.69 -6.14
CA ASP A 125 -13.91 -17.80 -7.08
C ASP A 125 -15.18 -17.51 -7.89
N PRO A 126 -15.15 -17.64 -9.22
CA PRO A 126 -16.38 -17.62 -10.00
C PRO A 126 -17.20 -18.83 -9.58
N ILE A 127 -18.39 -18.58 -9.02
CA ILE A 127 -19.47 -19.58 -8.89
C ILE A 127 -19.97 -19.99 -10.28
#